data_AF-A0A376RG85-F1
#
_entry.id   AF-A0A376RG85-F1
#
_cell.length_a   1.000
_cell.length_b   1.000
_cell.length_c   1.000
_cell.angle_alpha   90.00
_cell.angle_beta   90.00
_cell.angle_gamma   90.00
#
_symmetry.space_group_name_H-M   'P 1'
#
loop_
_entity.id
_entity.type
_entity.pdbx_description
1 polymer ?
#
loop_
_entity_poly.entity_id
_entity_poly.type
_entity_poly.pdbx_seq_one_letter_code
_entity_poly.pdbx_strand_id
1 'polypeptide(L)'
;MKNQPGINGVKNIIAVSSGKGGVGKSSTAVNLALALAAEGAKVGILDADIYGPSIPTMLGAENQRPTSPDGTHMAPIMSHGLATNSIGYLVTDDNAMVWRGPMASKALMQMLQETLWPDLDYLVLDMPPGTGDIQLTLAQNIPVTGAVVVTTPQDIALIDAKKGIVMFEKVEVPVLGIVENMSVHICSNCGHHEPIFGTGGARETG
;
A
#
# COMPACT_ATOMS: atom_id res chain seq x y z
N MET A 1 16.13 -16.59 -8.28
CA MET A 1 15.56 -16.52 -6.92
C MET A 1 16.31 -15.42 -6.18
N LYS A 2 15.71 -14.24 -6.00
CA LYS A 2 16.40 -13.10 -5.37
C LYS A 2 16.70 -13.43 -3.91
N ASN A 3 17.97 -13.35 -3.52
CA ASN A 3 18.45 -13.63 -2.17
C ASN A 3 18.27 -12.40 -1.27
N GLN A 4 17.06 -11.84 -1.26
CA GLN A 4 16.73 -10.70 -0.40
C GLN A 4 16.46 -11.20 1.02
N PRO A 5 17.07 -10.57 2.04
CA PRO A 5 16.74 -10.92 3.42
C PRO A 5 15.25 -10.68 3.64
N GLY A 6 14.55 -11.72 4.09
CA GLY A 6 13.13 -11.63 4.46
C GLY A 6 12.92 -10.62 5.59
N ILE A 7 11.69 -10.14 5.73
CA ILE A 7 11.32 -9.27 6.84
C ILE A 7 10.98 -10.15 8.04
N ASN A 8 11.62 -9.88 9.18
CA ASN A 8 11.45 -10.71 10.38
C ASN A 8 9.97 -10.71 10.81
N GLY A 9 9.46 -11.89 11.15
CA GLY A 9 8.06 -12.09 11.50
C GLY A 9 7.07 -12.08 10.34
N VAL A 10 7.48 -11.81 9.08
CA VAL A 10 6.53 -11.66 7.96
C VAL A 10 6.68 -12.80 6.95
N LYS A 11 5.60 -13.59 6.74
CA LYS A 11 5.60 -14.71 5.78
C LYS A 11 5.42 -14.26 4.33
N ASN A 12 4.48 -13.36 4.07
CA ASN A 12 4.15 -12.89 2.72
C ASN A 12 3.98 -11.38 2.69
N ILE A 13 4.44 -10.74 1.61
CA ILE A 13 4.27 -9.30 1.38
C ILE A 13 3.43 -9.09 0.12
N ILE A 14 2.31 -8.38 0.25
CA ILE A 14 1.44 -8.00 -0.87
C ILE A 14 1.60 -6.50 -1.12
N ALA A 15 2.17 -6.14 -2.27
CA ALA A 15 2.27 -4.74 -2.66
C ALA A 15 0.96 -4.25 -3.30
N VAL A 16 0.43 -3.14 -2.84
CA VAL A 16 -0.73 -2.46 -3.43
C VAL A 16 -0.24 -1.19 -4.10
N SER A 17 -0.42 -1.12 -5.41
CA SER A 17 0.16 -0.08 -6.26
C SER A 17 -0.89 0.55 -7.15
N SER A 18 -0.64 1.78 -7.63
CA SER A 18 -1.45 2.43 -8.64
C SER A 18 -0.58 3.25 -9.59
N GLY A 19 -1.03 3.36 -10.84
CA GLY A 19 -0.33 4.16 -11.85
C GLY A 19 -0.43 5.68 -11.64
N LYS A 20 -1.41 6.14 -10.85
CA LYS A 20 -1.61 7.55 -10.51
C LYS A 20 -2.19 7.71 -9.09
N GLY A 21 -2.08 8.93 -8.56
CA GLY A 21 -2.74 9.33 -7.31
C GLY A 21 -4.27 9.44 -7.45
N GLY A 22 -4.99 9.29 -6.35
CA GLY A 22 -6.44 9.52 -6.30
C GLY A 22 -7.34 8.37 -6.79
N VAL A 23 -6.79 7.21 -7.19
CA VAL A 23 -7.58 6.04 -7.61
C VAL A 23 -8.13 5.20 -6.44
N GLY A 24 -7.86 5.58 -5.19
CA GLY A 24 -8.25 4.84 -3.99
C GLY A 24 -7.37 3.63 -3.67
N LYS A 25 -6.08 3.71 -4.01
CA LYS A 25 -5.04 2.73 -3.67
C LYS A 25 -5.01 2.41 -2.17
N SER A 26 -4.82 3.42 -1.33
CA SER A 26 -4.73 3.26 0.13
C SER A 26 -6.02 2.71 0.72
N SER A 27 -7.17 3.13 0.20
CA SER A 27 -8.46 2.57 0.60
C SER A 27 -8.59 1.10 0.25
N THR A 28 -8.11 0.71 -0.93
CA THR A 28 -8.06 -0.71 -1.35
C THR A 28 -7.09 -1.49 -0.46
N ALA A 29 -5.92 -0.93 -0.13
CA ALA A 29 -4.93 -1.56 0.74
C ALA A 29 -5.48 -1.84 2.15
N VAL A 30 -6.15 -0.86 2.76
CA VAL A 30 -6.81 -1.02 4.07
C VAL A 30 -7.89 -2.10 4.00
N ASN A 31 -8.78 -2.06 3.00
CA ASN A 31 -9.85 -3.05 2.88
C ASN A 31 -9.32 -4.45 2.62
N LEU A 32 -8.26 -4.60 1.82
CA LEU A 32 -7.59 -5.88 1.61
C LEU A 32 -7.00 -6.42 2.92
N ALA A 33 -6.31 -5.57 3.69
CA ALA A 33 -5.74 -5.97 4.98
C ALA A 33 -6.82 -6.41 5.97
N LEU A 34 -7.91 -5.64 6.08
CA LEU A 34 -9.04 -5.97 6.96
C LEU A 34 -9.77 -7.23 6.51
N ALA A 35 -9.95 -7.45 5.21
CA ALA A 35 -10.57 -8.67 4.68
C ALA A 35 -9.74 -9.91 5.01
N LEU A 36 -8.41 -9.85 4.79
CA LEU A 36 -7.50 -10.95 5.17
C LEU A 36 -7.54 -11.23 6.68
N ALA A 37 -7.61 -10.18 7.51
CA ALA A 37 -7.75 -10.34 8.96
C ALA A 37 -9.11 -10.94 9.35
N ALA A 38 -10.19 -10.56 8.66
CA ALA A 38 -11.52 -11.12 8.87
C ALA A 38 -11.61 -12.61 8.50
N GLU A 39 -10.80 -13.06 7.53
CA GLU A 39 -10.61 -14.48 7.20
C GLU A 39 -9.68 -15.22 8.19
N GLY A 40 -9.23 -14.56 9.26
CA GLY A 40 -8.45 -15.16 10.35
C GLY A 40 -6.94 -15.11 10.19
N ALA A 41 -6.41 -14.43 9.15
CA ALA A 41 -4.98 -14.25 8.99
C ALA A 41 -4.42 -13.21 9.97
N LYS A 42 -3.15 -13.34 10.36
CA LYS A 42 -2.44 -12.28 11.09
C LYS A 42 -1.90 -11.27 10.09
N VAL A 43 -2.40 -10.04 10.14
CA VAL A 43 -2.15 -9.05 9.09
C VAL A 43 -1.51 -7.78 9.65
N GLY A 44 -0.50 -7.31 8.93
CA GLY A 44 0.03 -5.96 9.10
C GLY A 44 -0.17 -5.11 7.86
N ILE A 45 -0.08 -3.80 8.03
CA ILE A 45 -0.08 -2.83 6.93
C ILE A 45 1.02 -1.79 7.13
N LEU A 46 1.82 -1.56 6.10
CA LEU A 46 2.83 -0.50 6.04
C LEU A 46 2.42 0.52 5.00
N ASP A 47 2.22 1.76 5.43
CA ASP A 47 2.03 2.91 4.54
C ASP A 47 3.40 3.36 4.00
N ALA A 48 3.63 3.13 2.72
CA ALA A 48 4.83 3.57 2.04
C ALA A 48 4.65 4.89 1.26
N ASP A 49 3.47 5.51 1.30
CA ASP A 49 3.23 6.78 0.64
C ASP A 49 3.70 7.96 1.50
N ILE A 50 4.97 8.31 1.36
CA ILE A 50 5.58 9.34 2.22
C ILE A 50 5.02 10.74 1.98
N TYR A 51 4.55 11.02 0.77
CA TYR A 51 4.10 12.35 0.36
C TYR A 51 2.65 12.64 0.74
N GLY A 52 1.86 11.58 0.95
CA GLY A 52 0.46 11.69 1.34
C GLY A 52 0.04 10.47 2.17
N PRO A 53 0.64 10.24 3.35
CA PRO A 53 0.28 9.11 4.18
C PRO A 53 -1.18 9.24 4.59
N SER A 54 -1.93 8.16 4.40
CA SER A 54 -3.39 8.17 4.63
C SER A 54 -3.85 7.05 5.55
N ILE A 55 -3.03 6.01 5.73
CA ILE A 55 -3.37 4.85 6.56
C ILE A 55 -3.66 5.23 8.02
N PRO A 56 -2.89 6.13 8.69
CA PRO A 56 -3.21 6.57 10.05
C PRO A 56 -4.64 7.10 10.17
N THR A 57 -5.02 8.03 9.29
CA THR A 57 -6.34 8.66 9.26
C THR A 57 -7.45 7.65 8.91
N MET A 58 -7.21 6.78 7.92
CA MET A 58 -8.18 5.77 7.51
C MET A 58 -8.49 4.75 8.61
N LEU A 59 -7.56 4.54 9.54
CA LEU A 59 -7.70 3.64 10.69
C LEU A 59 -8.00 4.36 12.01
N GLY A 60 -8.30 5.66 11.98
CA GLY A 60 -8.58 6.47 13.17
C GLY A 60 -7.43 6.51 14.19
N ALA A 61 -6.19 6.44 13.71
CA ALA A 61 -4.96 6.32 14.50
C ALA A 61 -3.99 7.49 14.27
N GLU A 62 -4.43 8.60 13.68
CA GLU A 62 -3.61 9.78 13.34
C GLU A 62 -2.93 10.43 14.56
N ASN A 63 -3.53 10.28 15.75
CA ASN A 63 -2.99 10.81 17.01
C ASN A 63 -2.06 9.83 17.74
N GLN A 64 -1.89 8.61 17.23
CA GLN A 64 -1.02 7.62 17.83
C GLN A 64 0.42 7.79 17.37
N ARG A 65 1.38 7.38 18.22
CA ARG A 65 2.81 7.43 17.93
C ARG A 65 3.45 6.07 18.28
N PRO A 66 4.31 5.50 17.42
CA PRO A 66 5.01 4.26 17.72
C PRO A 66 5.92 4.47 18.93
N THR A 67 5.89 3.55 19.89
CA THR A 67 6.89 3.53 20.96
C THR A 67 8.15 2.84 20.47
N SER A 68 9.32 3.22 21.00
CA SER A 68 10.56 2.49 20.76
C SER A 68 11.00 1.78 22.05
N PRO A 69 10.79 0.46 22.18
CA PRO A 69 11.09 -0.26 23.42
C PRO A 69 12.57 -0.29 23.79
N ASP A 70 13.47 -0.17 22.80
CA ASP A 70 14.92 -0.30 22.96
C ASP A 70 15.70 0.88 22.34
N GLY A 71 15.01 1.94 21.93
CA GLY A 71 15.60 3.11 21.28
C GLY A 71 16.07 2.89 19.84
N THR A 72 15.87 1.70 19.28
CA THR A 72 16.26 1.34 17.90
C THR A 72 15.06 0.91 17.06
N HIS A 73 14.24 0.01 17.60
CA HIS A 73 13.10 -0.55 16.87
C HIS A 73 11.80 0.19 17.20
N MET A 74 10.85 0.15 16.27
CA MET A 74 9.51 0.73 16.44
C MET A 74 8.50 -0.38 16.72
N ALA A 75 7.73 -0.24 17.81
CA ALA A 75 6.55 -1.06 18.00
C ALA A 75 5.46 -0.62 17.02
N PRO A 76 4.83 -1.54 16.25
CA PRO A 76 3.72 -1.18 15.39
C PRO A 76 2.54 -0.67 16.22
N ILE A 77 1.74 0.21 15.64
CA ILE A 77 0.47 0.64 16.22
C ILE A 77 -0.57 -0.45 15.93
N MET A 78 -1.33 -0.85 16.93
CA MET A 78 -2.42 -1.81 16.73
C MET A 78 -3.72 -1.05 16.47
N SER A 79 -4.36 -1.29 15.32
CA SER A 79 -5.66 -0.72 14.99
C SER A 79 -6.51 -1.70 14.19
N HIS A 80 -7.79 -1.85 14.57
CA HIS A 80 -8.74 -2.77 13.94
C HIS A 80 -8.22 -4.22 13.77
N GLY A 81 -7.38 -4.69 14.69
CA GLY A 81 -6.76 -6.02 14.64
C GLY A 81 -5.54 -6.13 13.69
N LEU A 82 -5.14 -5.03 13.05
CA LEU A 82 -3.96 -4.93 12.21
C LEU A 82 -2.76 -4.39 13.01
N ALA A 83 -1.57 -4.90 12.72
CA ALA A 83 -0.32 -4.25 13.09
C ALA A 83 0.03 -3.20 12.03
N THR A 84 0.21 -1.94 12.41
CA THR A 84 0.32 -0.83 11.45
C THR A 84 1.61 -0.05 11.65
N ASN A 85 2.20 0.40 10.55
CA ASN A 85 3.21 1.46 10.60
C ASN A 85 3.05 2.40 9.39
N SER A 86 3.46 3.65 9.55
CA SER A 86 3.32 4.72 8.56
C SER A 86 4.26 5.86 8.91
N ILE A 87 4.80 6.53 7.89
CA ILE A 87 5.53 7.77 8.13
C ILE A 87 4.61 8.84 8.75
N GLY A 88 3.30 8.76 8.48
CA GLY A 88 2.29 9.65 9.05
C GLY A 88 2.15 9.52 10.56
N TYR A 89 2.68 8.44 11.17
CA TYR A 89 2.79 8.37 12.63
C TYR A 89 4.03 9.08 13.19
N LEU A 90 5.03 9.38 12.36
CA LEU A 90 6.28 10.01 12.79
C LEU A 90 6.31 11.51 12.50
N VAL A 91 5.53 11.95 11.52
CA VAL A 91 5.43 13.37 11.12
C VAL A 91 4.36 14.07 11.96
N THR A 92 4.70 15.22 12.52
CA THR A 92 3.73 16.18 13.10
C THR A 92 3.47 17.28 12.08
N ASP A 93 2.23 17.77 11.99
CA ASP A 93 1.79 18.78 11.00
C ASP A 93 2.69 20.03 10.93
N ASP A 94 3.41 20.35 12.00
CA ASP A 94 4.28 21.52 12.09
C ASP A 94 5.61 21.42 11.32
N ASN A 95 6.01 20.24 10.84
CA ASN A 95 7.27 20.04 10.13
C ASN A 95 7.04 19.38 8.77
N ALA A 96 6.73 20.20 7.75
CA ALA A 96 6.77 19.78 6.36
C ALA A 96 8.22 19.45 5.93
N MET A 97 8.70 18.27 6.31
CA MET A 97 10.00 17.77 5.87
C MET A 97 9.96 17.51 4.36
N VAL A 98 10.89 18.12 3.61
CA VAL A 98 11.06 17.84 2.19
C VAL A 98 11.80 16.51 2.03
N TRP A 99 11.07 15.45 1.73
CA TRP A 99 11.62 14.13 1.48
C TRP A 99 12.18 14.01 0.06
N ARG A 100 13.51 13.96 -0.07
CA ARG A 100 14.16 13.60 -1.33
C ARG A 100 14.04 12.09 -1.58
N GLY A 101 13.90 11.66 -2.84
CA GLY A 101 13.65 10.26 -3.21
C GLY A 101 14.55 9.21 -2.52
N PRO A 102 15.88 9.37 -2.49
CA PRO A 102 16.77 8.44 -1.79
C PRO A 102 16.55 8.37 -0.28
N MET A 103 16.22 9.51 0.35
CA MET A 103 15.92 9.59 1.78
C MET A 103 14.59 8.92 2.10
N ALA A 104 13.58 9.15 1.25
CA ALA A 104 12.29 8.48 1.32
C ALA A 104 12.44 6.95 1.24
N SER A 105 13.12 6.45 0.22
CA SER A 105 13.35 5.01 0.06
C SER A 105 14.12 4.41 1.24
N LYS A 106 15.14 5.11 1.76
CA LYS A 106 15.89 4.65 2.93
C LYS A 106 15.02 4.57 4.17
N ALA A 107 14.22 5.61 4.45
CA ALA A 107 13.32 5.64 5.60
C ALA A 107 12.27 4.53 5.54
N LEU A 108 11.72 4.23 4.36
CA LEU A 108 10.78 3.12 4.19
C LEU A 108 11.43 1.76 4.42
N MET A 109 12.63 1.54 3.88
CA MET A 109 13.39 0.31 4.13
C MET A 109 13.70 0.15 5.62
N GLN A 110 14.09 1.24 6.28
CA GLN A 110 14.34 1.28 7.71
C GLN A 110 13.07 0.95 8.49
N MET A 111 11.94 1.58 8.18
CA MET A 111 10.65 1.27 8.80
C MET A 111 10.27 -0.19 8.60
N LEU A 112 10.42 -0.73 7.39
CA LEU A 112 10.09 -2.11 7.10
C LEU A 112 10.93 -3.10 7.93
N GLN A 113 12.23 -2.82 8.11
CA GLN A 113 13.18 -3.69 8.80
C GLN A 113 13.20 -3.50 10.33
N GLU A 114 13.04 -2.27 10.81
CA GLU A 114 13.16 -1.90 12.22
C GLU A 114 11.80 -1.84 12.94
N THR A 115 10.69 -2.12 12.26
CA THR A 115 9.42 -2.37 12.93
C THR A 115 9.42 -3.76 13.56
N LEU A 116 9.06 -3.85 14.84
CA LEU A 116 8.82 -5.11 15.55
C LEU A 116 7.49 -5.72 15.12
N TRP A 117 7.41 -6.15 13.86
CA TRP A 117 6.25 -6.87 13.36
C TRP A 117 6.01 -8.11 14.22
N PRO A 118 4.76 -8.38 14.66
CA PRO A 118 4.43 -9.69 15.21
C PRO A 118 4.56 -10.76 14.12
N ASP A 119 4.36 -12.02 14.46
CA ASP A 119 4.25 -13.06 13.43
C ASP A 119 3.03 -12.78 12.53
N LEU A 120 3.28 -12.34 11.30
CA LEU A 120 2.30 -11.99 10.28
C LEU A 120 2.26 -13.05 9.18
N ASP A 121 1.05 -13.45 8.81
CA ASP A 121 0.82 -14.22 7.59
C ASP A 121 0.95 -13.32 6.36
N TYR A 122 0.48 -12.08 6.46
CA TYR A 122 0.54 -11.08 5.39
C TYR A 122 0.94 -9.69 5.91
N LEU A 123 1.84 -9.04 5.19
CA LEU A 123 2.07 -7.60 5.29
C LEU A 123 1.60 -6.94 3.99
N VAL A 124 0.57 -6.09 4.10
CA VAL A 124 0.09 -5.27 2.98
C VAL A 124 0.94 -4.00 2.91
N LEU A 125 1.55 -3.74 1.76
CA LEU A 125 2.39 -2.56 1.54
C LEU A 125 1.66 -1.57 0.63
N ASP A 126 1.23 -0.44 1.18
CA ASP A 126 0.59 0.63 0.41
C ASP A 126 1.66 1.49 -0.29
N MET A 127 1.95 1.18 -1.54
CA MET A 127 3.07 1.79 -2.29
C MET A 127 2.80 3.26 -2.61
N PRO A 128 3.83 4.12 -2.81
CA PRO A 128 3.63 5.42 -3.45
C PRO A 128 2.94 5.30 -4.82
N PRO A 129 2.19 6.32 -5.27
CA PRO A 129 1.57 6.31 -6.60
C PRO A 129 2.61 6.48 -7.71
N GLY A 130 2.28 5.97 -8.89
CA GLY A 130 3.04 6.19 -10.12
C GLY A 130 3.68 4.92 -10.68
N THR A 131 4.79 5.13 -11.39
CA THR A 131 5.77 4.10 -11.75
C THR A 131 7.19 4.69 -11.70
N GLY A 132 7.41 5.63 -10.77
CA GLY A 132 8.66 6.37 -10.64
C GLY A 132 9.75 5.60 -9.88
N ASP A 133 10.93 6.22 -9.77
CA ASP A 133 12.14 5.58 -9.21
C ASP A 133 11.95 5.02 -7.80
N ILE A 134 11.18 5.68 -6.92
CA ILE A 134 10.95 5.21 -5.55
C ILE A 134 10.22 3.87 -5.55
N GLN A 135 9.15 3.75 -6.33
CA GLN A 135 8.34 2.54 -6.40
C GLN A 135 9.10 1.39 -7.04
N LEU A 136 9.88 1.66 -8.09
CA LEU A 136 10.77 0.68 -8.68
C LEU A 136 11.83 0.22 -7.66
N THR A 137 12.45 1.17 -6.94
CA THR A 137 13.44 0.87 -5.90
C THR A 137 12.84 0.00 -4.79
N LEU A 138 11.63 0.31 -4.33
CA LEU A 138 10.93 -0.49 -3.33
C LEU A 138 10.61 -1.89 -3.86
N ALA A 139 10.05 -2.00 -5.07
CA ALA A 139 9.75 -3.29 -5.69
C ALA A 139 11.01 -4.11 -6.01
N GLN A 140 12.17 -3.46 -6.18
CA GLN A 140 13.45 -4.10 -6.39
C GLN A 140 14.13 -4.56 -5.10
N ASN A 141 13.89 -3.91 -3.97
CA ASN A 141 14.61 -4.17 -2.71
C ASN A 141 13.78 -4.91 -1.67
N ILE A 142 12.45 -4.88 -1.79
CA ILE A 142 11.53 -5.58 -0.90
C ILE A 142 11.19 -6.95 -1.50
N PRO A 143 11.22 -8.04 -0.70
CA PRO A 143 10.87 -9.38 -1.16
C PRO A 143 9.34 -9.53 -1.28
N VAL A 144 8.75 -8.80 -2.22
CA VAL A 144 7.30 -8.83 -2.50
C VAL A 144 6.90 -10.19 -3.05
N THR A 145 5.90 -10.82 -2.43
CA THR A 145 5.34 -12.12 -2.83
C THR A 145 4.40 -11.98 -4.03
N GLY A 146 3.65 -10.89 -4.08
CA GLY A 146 2.76 -10.56 -5.20
C GLY A 146 2.26 -9.12 -5.12
N ALA A 147 1.71 -8.63 -6.22
CA ALA A 147 1.23 -7.26 -6.35
C ALA A 147 -0.23 -7.19 -6.78
N VAL A 148 -0.96 -6.20 -6.26
CA VAL A 148 -2.30 -5.80 -6.70
C VAL A 148 -2.20 -4.40 -7.29
N VAL A 149 -2.74 -4.21 -8.50
CA VAL A 149 -2.73 -2.92 -9.19
C VAL A 149 -4.13 -2.30 -9.13
N VAL A 150 -4.23 -1.10 -8.57
CA VAL A 150 -5.48 -0.34 -8.42
C VAL A 150 -5.57 0.72 -9.52
N THR A 151 -6.74 0.80 -10.15
CA THR A 151 -7.05 1.75 -11.22
C THR A 151 -8.48 2.27 -11.11
N THR A 152 -8.86 3.18 -11.99
CA THR A 152 -10.26 3.58 -12.25
C THR A 152 -10.59 3.29 -13.72
N PRO A 153 -11.88 3.25 -14.13
CA PRO A 153 -12.23 2.93 -15.51
C PRO A 153 -11.86 4.03 -16.54
N GLN A 154 -11.31 5.16 -16.09
CA GLN A 154 -10.83 6.23 -16.96
C GLN A 154 -9.61 5.77 -17.78
N ASP A 155 -9.61 6.03 -19.09
CA ASP A 155 -8.53 5.63 -20.02
C ASP A 155 -7.11 5.95 -19.52
N ILE A 156 -6.92 7.15 -18.97
CA ILE A 156 -5.64 7.60 -18.44
C ILE A 156 -5.18 6.70 -17.27
N ALA A 157 -6.10 6.33 -16.38
CA ALA A 157 -5.79 5.43 -15.27
C ALA A 157 -5.39 4.04 -15.77
N LEU A 158 -6.11 3.52 -16.77
CA LEU A 158 -5.84 2.21 -17.37
C LEU A 158 -4.45 2.16 -18.03
N ILE A 159 -4.07 3.22 -18.75
CA ILE A 159 -2.73 3.33 -19.36
C ILE A 159 -1.64 3.29 -18.28
N ASP A 160 -1.83 4.00 -17.16
CA ASP A 160 -0.84 4.00 -16.09
C ASP A 160 -0.83 2.68 -15.30
N ALA A 161 -1.98 2.00 -15.17
CA ALA A 161 -2.05 0.65 -14.61
C ALA A 161 -1.26 -0.37 -15.45
N LYS A 162 -1.33 -0.29 -16.80
CA LYS A 162 -0.51 -1.11 -17.71
C LYS A 162 0.99 -0.92 -17.45
N LYS A 163 1.44 0.33 -17.25
CA LYS A 163 2.85 0.60 -16.91
C LYS A 163 3.22 -0.01 -15.56
N GLY A 164 2.33 0.03 -14.57
CA GLY A 164 2.52 -0.61 -13.26
C GLY A 164 2.69 -2.12 -13.37
N ILE A 165 1.88 -2.79 -14.20
CA ILE A 165 2.00 -4.23 -14.47
C ILE A 165 3.37 -4.55 -15.07
N VAL A 166 3.76 -3.83 -16.13
CA VAL A 166 5.07 -4.01 -16.78
C VAL A 166 6.23 -3.77 -15.82
N MET A 167 6.10 -2.85 -14.86
CA MET A 167 7.11 -2.62 -13.83
C MET A 167 7.28 -3.85 -12.93
N PHE A 168 6.19 -4.46 -12.46
CA PHE A 168 6.24 -5.67 -11.63
C PHE A 168 6.78 -6.89 -12.40
N GLU A 169 6.42 -7.05 -13.67
CA GLU A 169 6.98 -8.07 -14.56
C GLU A 169 8.51 -7.95 -14.66
N LYS A 170 9.02 -6.72 -14.86
CA LYS A 170 10.47 -6.45 -14.94
C LYS A 170 11.23 -6.79 -13.67
N VAL A 171 10.57 -6.80 -12.52
CA VAL A 171 11.18 -7.18 -11.24
C VAL A 171 10.80 -8.59 -10.80
N GLU A 172 10.17 -9.38 -11.67
CA GLU A 172 9.74 -10.76 -11.46
C GLU A 172 8.75 -10.93 -10.30
N VAL A 173 7.91 -9.92 -10.05
CA VAL A 173 6.84 -9.97 -9.04
C VAL A 173 5.52 -10.32 -9.73
N PRO A 174 4.82 -11.39 -9.31
CA PRO A 174 3.55 -11.77 -9.93
C PRO A 174 2.47 -10.74 -9.58
N VAL A 175 1.76 -10.26 -10.60
CA VAL A 175 0.54 -9.45 -10.40
C VAL A 175 -0.62 -10.40 -10.13
N LEU A 176 -1.15 -10.37 -8.91
CA LEU A 176 -2.23 -11.24 -8.44
C LEU A 176 -3.59 -10.83 -9.02
N GLY A 177 -3.74 -9.56 -9.41
CA GLY A 177 -4.94 -9.04 -10.02
C GLY A 177 -4.96 -7.53 -10.15
N ILE A 178 -5.99 -7.03 -10.82
CA ILE A 178 -6.26 -5.61 -11.02
C ILE A 178 -7.59 -5.28 -10.33
N VAL A 179 -7.60 -4.19 -9.56
CA VAL A 179 -8.80 -3.65 -8.92
C VAL A 179 -9.24 -2.39 -9.66
N GLU A 180 -10.41 -2.44 -10.29
CA GLU A 180 -11.09 -1.25 -10.80
C GLU A 180 -11.92 -0.63 -9.69
N ASN A 181 -11.46 0.49 -9.15
CA ASN A 181 -12.17 1.25 -8.14
C ASN A 181 -13.02 2.36 -8.78
N MET A 182 -14.00 2.87 -8.03
CA MET A 182 -14.89 3.96 -8.45
C MET A 182 -15.61 3.69 -9.80
N SER A 183 -15.93 2.43 -10.10
CA SER A 183 -16.56 2.05 -11.37
C SER A 183 -18.04 2.41 -11.44
N VAL A 184 -18.74 2.47 -10.30
CA VAL A 184 -20.19 2.73 -10.24
C VAL A 184 -20.51 3.57 -9.02
N HIS A 185 -21.37 4.56 -9.19
CA HIS A 185 -22.08 5.22 -8.11
C HIS A 185 -23.46 4.57 -7.93
N ILE A 186 -23.81 4.22 -6.70
CA ILE A 186 -25.15 3.75 -6.34
C ILE A 186 -25.85 4.89 -5.61
N CYS A 187 -26.90 5.44 -6.21
CA CYS A 187 -27.63 6.55 -5.63
C CYS A 187 -28.27 6.13 -4.29
N SER A 188 -27.92 6.81 -3.21
CA SER A 188 -28.41 6.49 -1.86
C SER A 188 -29.92 6.71 -1.69
N ASN A 189 -30.56 7.48 -2.57
CA ASN A 189 -31.99 7.76 -2.52
C ASN A 189 -32.85 6.74 -3.28
N CYS A 190 -32.35 6.18 -4.39
CA CYS A 190 -33.15 5.33 -5.28
C CYS A 190 -32.51 4.00 -5.70
N GLY A 191 -31.26 3.74 -5.30
CA GLY A 191 -30.53 2.52 -5.66
C GLY A 191 -30.13 2.44 -7.14
N HIS A 192 -30.27 3.52 -7.91
CA HIS A 192 -29.85 3.54 -9.31
C HIS A 192 -28.33 3.40 -9.45
N HIS A 193 -27.89 2.59 -10.40
CA HIS A 193 -26.48 2.35 -10.70
C HIS A 193 -26.04 3.25 -11.86
N GLU A 194 -25.11 4.16 -11.59
CA GLU A 194 -24.57 5.08 -12.58
C GLU A 194 -23.06 4.86 -12.74
N PRO A 195 -22.60 4.36 -13.90
CA PRO A 195 -21.17 4.17 -14.15
C PRO A 195 -20.52 5.49 -14.57
N ILE A 196 -20.33 6.40 -13.60
CA ILE A 196 -19.86 7.79 -13.82
C ILE A 196 -18.55 7.83 -14.63
N PHE A 197 -17.70 6.82 -14.49
CA PHE A 197 -16.40 6.76 -15.17
C PHE A 197 -16.27 5.59 -16.17
N GLY A 198 -17.36 4.89 -16.48
CA GLY A 198 -17.37 3.65 -17.28
C GLY A 198 -17.20 2.38 -16.43
N THR A 199 -17.19 1.22 -17.07
CA THR A 199 -17.03 -0.09 -16.40
C THR A 199 -16.23 -1.07 -17.25
N GLY A 200 -15.40 -1.91 -16.61
CA GLY A 200 -14.80 -3.08 -17.25
C GLY A 200 -13.40 -2.86 -17.85
N GLY A 201 -12.81 -1.68 -17.68
CA GLY A 201 -11.48 -1.35 -18.16
C GLY A 201 -10.37 -2.21 -17.55
N ALA A 202 -10.50 -2.64 -16.29
CA ALA A 202 -9.55 -3.58 -15.68
C ALA A 202 -9.51 -4.94 -16.40
N ARG A 203 -10.65 -5.45 -16.89
CA ARG A 203 -10.73 -6.73 -17.61
C ARG A 203 -10.05 -6.66 -18.98
N GLU A 204 -9.99 -5.48 -19.58
CA GLU A 204 -9.29 -5.23 -20.84
C GLU A 204 -7.79 -4.95 -20.63
N THR A 205 -7.36 -4.76 -19.38
CA THR A 205 -6.02 -4.30 -19.01
C THR A 205 -5.09 -5.43 -18.58
N GLY A 206 -5.63 -6.57 -18.12
CA GLY A 206 -4.85 -7.76 -17.72
C GLY A 206 -5.64 -9.04 -17.88
#